data_AF-A0A260ZXP4-F1
#
_entry.id   AF-A0A260ZXP4-F1
#
_cell.length_a   1.000
_cell.length_b   1.000
_cell.length_c   1.000
_cell.angle_alpha   90.00
_cell.angle_beta   90.00
_cell.angle_gamma   90.00
#
_symmetry.space_group_name_H-M   'P 1'
#
loop_
_entity.id
_entity.type
_entity.pdbx_description
1 polymer ?
#
loop_
_entity_poly.entity_id
_entity_poly.type
_entity_poly.pdbx_seq_one_letter_code
_entity_poly.pdbx_strand_id
1 'polypeptide(L)'
;MAAIESRNFPQECQNGGSCSRCRYCRYQRCLTVGMNWIAPSQRAIQLPDIIQNLQALDSHRENVFLTRTAIDDLHLDEYILSDSINYIQTPPDFRPCFYDWALLNQTTSIEYMKKFEFVQQLSREELKIFIKNTYVSHIMFCNAMRSYNNRQEAAVFPGGVDVFPEEIKQFPCTTLKKLVISSVTIKSYTYFFFKYAAEPADQESFN
;
A
#
# COMPACT_ATOMS: atom_id res chain seq x y z
N MET A 1 11.17 11.49 22.58
CA MET A 1 12.62 11.63 22.85
C MET A 1 13.45 10.36 22.60
N ALA A 2 12.89 9.27 22.07
CA ALA A 2 13.57 7.96 22.10
C ALA A 2 14.77 7.76 21.16
N ALA A 3 14.89 8.49 20.03
CA ALA A 3 15.99 8.25 19.07
C ALA A 3 17.32 8.89 19.49
N ILE A 4 17.28 10.08 20.10
CA ILE A 4 18.46 10.84 20.55
C ILE A 4 19.09 10.20 21.79
N GLU A 5 18.30 9.51 22.61
CA GLU A 5 18.76 8.82 23.83
C GLU A 5 19.50 7.50 23.53
N SER A 6 19.48 7.02 22.28
CA SER A 6 20.28 5.86 21.89
C SER A 6 21.76 6.26 21.87
N ARG A 7 22.60 5.53 22.62
CA ARG A 7 24.07 5.77 22.70
C ARG A 7 24.78 5.80 21.33
N ASN A 8 24.16 5.24 20.29
CA ASN A 8 24.72 5.13 18.94
C ASN A 8 24.08 6.12 17.94
N PHE A 9 23.30 7.09 18.39
CA PHE A 9 22.70 8.09 17.49
C PHE A 9 23.69 9.24 17.24
N PRO A 10 24.05 9.58 15.98
CA PRO A 10 24.97 10.67 15.71
C PRO A 10 24.38 12.00 16.16
N GLN A 11 25.16 12.83 16.87
CA GLN A 11 24.69 14.12 17.38
C GLN A 11 24.83 15.28 16.36
N GLU A 12 25.58 15.07 15.28
CA GLU A 12 25.83 16.07 14.22
C GLU A 12 26.09 15.40 12.85
N CYS A 13 25.97 16.14 11.73
CA CYS A 13 26.47 15.64 10.42
C CYS A 13 27.96 15.94 10.29
N GLN A 14 28.77 14.91 10.08
CA GLN A 14 30.21 15.04 9.83
C GLN A 14 30.56 15.59 8.44
N ASN A 15 29.58 15.73 7.54
CA ASN A 15 29.78 16.15 6.13
C ASN A 15 29.13 17.52 5.82
N GLY A 16 28.98 18.41 6.80
CA GLY A 16 28.57 19.81 6.57
C GLY A 16 27.15 20.00 6.00
N GLY A 17 26.24 19.02 6.17
CA GLY A 17 24.81 19.18 5.86
C GLY A 17 24.34 18.70 4.48
N SER A 18 25.24 18.52 3.50
CA SER A 18 24.89 18.02 2.15
C SER A 18 24.95 16.49 2.05
N CYS A 19 24.34 15.81 3.02
CA CYS A 19 24.55 14.39 3.29
C CYS A 19 23.34 13.55 2.79
N SER A 20 23.47 12.76 1.70
CA SER A 20 22.32 12.00 1.13
C SER A 20 21.90 10.76 1.94
N ARG A 21 22.81 10.16 2.72
CA ARG A 21 22.55 8.95 3.54
C ARG A 21 22.84 9.13 5.03
N CYS A 22 23.03 10.35 5.51
CA CYS A 22 23.35 10.60 6.91
C CYS A 22 22.13 10.42 7.81
N ARG A 23 22.27 9.62 8.87
CA ARG A 23 21.21 9.36 9.86
C ARG A 23 20.81 10.64 10.60
N TYR A 24 21.77 11.49 10.97
CA TYR A 24 21.49 12.77 11.62
C TYR A 24 20.68 13.71 10.70
N CYS A 25 21.15 13.96 9.47
CA CYS A 25 20.44 14.82 8.53
C CYS A 25 19.03 14.31 8.22
N ARG A 26 18.86 12.99 8.06
CA ARG A 26 17.54 12.41 7.83
C ARG A 26 16.61 12.62 9.01
N TYR A 27 17.10 12.43 10.23
CA TYR A 27 16.31 12.69 11.44
C TYR A 27 15.95 14.17 11.59
N GLN A 28 16.88 15.08 11.31
CA GLN A 28 16.59 16.51 11.31
C GLN A 28 15.51 16.87 10.28
N ARG A 29 15.59 16.30 9.06
CA ARG A 29 14.50 16.45 8.07
C ARG A 29 13.17 15.95 8.62
N CYS A 30 13.13 14.78 9.27
CA CYS A 30 11.93 14.26 9.94
C CYS A 30 11.36 15.26 10.97
N LEU A 31 12.20 15.90 11.77
CA LEU A 31 11.76 16.92 12.73
C LEU A 31 11.22 18.18 12.05
N THR A 32 11.90 18.68 11.00
CA THR A 32 11.45 19.85 10.21
C THR A 32 10.06 19.65 9.63
N VAL A 33 9.75 18.42 9.19
CA VAL A 33 8.44 18.05 8.63
C VAL A 33 7.39 17.70 9.68
N GLY A 34 7.70 17.88 10.97
CA GLY A 34 6.77 17.65 12.07
C GLY A 34 6.64 16.20 12.52
N MET A 35 7.49 15.27 12.06
CA MET A 35 7.53 13.88 12.58
C MET A 35 8.16 13.83 13.97
N ASN A 36 7.44 14.42 14.92
CA ASN A 36 7.83 14.45 16.31
C ASN A 36 7.50 13.13 16.99
N TRP A 37 8.33 12.74 17.96
CA TRP A 37 7.98 11.64 18.83
C TRP A 37 6.78 12.04 19.69
N ILE A 38 5.64 11.42 19.43
CA ILE A 38 4.43 11.57 20.23
C ILE A 38 4.45 10.51 21.35
N ALA A 39 4.23 10.93 22.59
CA ALA A 39 4.14 10.01 23.72
C ALA A 39 2.97 9.02 23.52
N PRO A 40 3.08 7.77 24.02
CA PRO A 40 2.02 6.76 23.82
C PRO A 40 0.61 7.23 24.25
N SER A 41 0.52 8.01 25.32
CA SER A 41 -0.73 8.60 25.82
C SER A 41 -1.37 9.58 24.82
N GLN A 42 -0.57 10.41 24.15
CA GLN A 42 -1.05 11.34 23.12
C GLN A 42 -1.39 10.61 21.81
N ARG A 43 -0.68 9.53 21.48
CA ARG A 43 -0.96 8.69 20.31
C ARG A 43 -2.35 8.04 20.40
N ALA A 44 -2.72 7.56 21.58
CA ALA A 44 -4.03 6.95 21.80
C ALA A 44 -5.19 7.92 21.53
N ILE A 45 -4.98 9.23 21.77
CA ILE A 45 -5.99 10.27 21.54
C ILE A 45 -6.21 10.53 20.05
N GLN A 46 -5.15 10.53 19.24
CA GLN A 46 -5.22 10.84 17.80
C GLN A 46 -5.55 9.62 16.92
N LEU A 47 -5.45 8.41 17.47
CA LEU A 47 -5.63 7.18 16.70
C LEU A 47 -7.03 7.07 16.03
N PRO A 48 -8.15 7.41 16.69
CA PRO A 48 -9.46 7.37 16.05
C PRO A 48 -9.55 8.27 14.81
N ASP A 49 -9.05 9.51 14.91
CA ASP A 49 -9.07 10.47 13.81
C ASP A 49 -8.20 10.00 12.63
N ILE A 50 -7.03 9.44 12.93
CA ILE A 50 -6.15 8.85 11.92
C ILE A 50 -6.85 7.70 11.21
N ILE A 51 -7.46 6.77 11.96
CA ILE A 51 -8.19 5.64 11.39
C ILE A 51 -9.35 6.14 10.53
N GLN A 52 -10.13 7.10 11.01
CA GLN A 52 -11.25 7.66 10.26
C GLN A 52 -10.79 8.31 8.95
N ASN A 53 -9.68 9.05 8.96
CA ASN A 53 -9.11 9.64 7.75
C ASN A 53 -8.65 8.55 6.77
N LEU A 54 -7.93 7.53 7.24
CA LEU A 54 -7.50 6.40 6.41
C LEU A 54 -8.69 5.66 5.80
N GLN A 55 -9.76 5.44 6.57
CA GLN A 55 -11.00 4.84 6.09
C GLN A 55 -11.69 5.70 5.02
N ALA A 56 -11.73 7.03 5.20
CA ALA A 56 -12.31 7.93 4.22
C ALA A 56 -11.51 7.93 2.90
N LEU A 57 -10.18 7.95 3.00
CA LEU A 57 -9.29 7.85 1.85
C LEU A 57 -9.46 6.50 1.12
N ASP A 58 -9.55 5.39 1.86
CA ASP A 58 -9.73 4.05 1.28
C ASP A 58 -11.13 3.88 0.67
N SER A 59 -12.18 4.40 1.31
CA SER A 59 -13.54 4.39 0.78
C SER A 59 -13.63 5.14 -0.55
N HIS A 60 -12.96 6.31 -0.64
CA HIS A 60 -12.87 7.05 -1.90
C HIS A 60 -12.08 6.27 -2.96
N ARG A 61 -10.97 5.67 -2.57
CA ARG A 61 -10.13 4.84 -3.44
C ARG A 61 -10.90 3.64 -3.99
N GLU A 62 -11.66 2.93 -3.14
CA GLU A 62 -12.50 1.80 -3.53
C GLU A 62 -13.65 2.24 -4.45
N ASN A 63 -14.28 3.39 -4.18
CA ASN A 63 -15.31 3.92 -5.06
C ASN A 63 -14.76 4.19 -6.47
N VAL A 64 -13.60 4.82 -6.60
CA VAL A 64 -12.95 5.05 -7.90
C VAL A 64 -12.61 3.71 -8.57
N PHE A 65 -12.01 2.79 -7.82
CA PHE A 65 -11.67 1.45 -8.32
C PHE A 65 -12.88 0.70 -8.88
N LEU A 66 -14.04 0.73 -8.20
CA LEU A 66 -15.22 -0.03 -8.61
C LEU A 66 -16.05 0.63 -9.73
N THR A 67 -15.95 1.96 -9.88
CA THR A 67 -16.87 2.72 -10.75
C THR A 67 -16.22 3.35 -11.97
N ARG A 68 -14.89 3.36 -12.04
CA ARG A 68 -14.15 4.09 -13.08
C ARG A 68 -13.18 3.22 -13.85
N THR A 69 -12.73 3.73 -15.00
CA THR A 69 -11.60 3.21 -15.77
C THR A 69 -10.58 4.32 -16.02
N ALA A 70 -9.29 3.97 -16.11
CA ALA A 70 -8.23 4.88 -16.51
C ALA A 70 -8.14 4.94 -18.04
N ILE A 71 -7.91 6.13 -18.60
CA ILE A 71 -7.67 6.32 -20.05
C ILE A 71 -6.18 6.46 -20.36
N ASP A 72 -5.40 6.88 -19.37
CA ASP A 72 -4.01 7.22 -19.56
C ASP A 72 -3.16 5.95 -19.85
N ASP A 73 -2.30 6.02 -20.87
CA ASP A 73 -1.26 5.01 -21.11
C ASP A 73 0.09 5.60 -20.69
N LEU A 74 0.30 5.68 -19.38
CA LEU A 74 1.50 6.23 -18.78
C LEU A 74 2.38 5.13 -18.20
N HIS A 75 3.69 5.34 -18.23
CA HIS A 75 4.61 4.49 -17.49
C HIS A 75 4.46 4.71 -15.97
N LEU A 76 4.85 3.71 -15.16
CA LEU A 76 4.74 3.77 -13.70
C LEU A 76 5.36 5.05 -13.09
N ASP A 77 6.54 5.48 -13.57
CA ASP A 77 7.18 6.70 -13.07
C ASP A 77 6.40 7.97 -13.40
N GLU A 78 5.71 8.00 -14.54
CA GLU A 78 4.87 9.12 -14.94
C GLU A 78 3.63 9.20 -14.05
N TYR A 79 3.01 8.05 -13.72
CA TYR A 79 1.91 7.99 -12.76
C TYR A 79 2.29 8.44 -11.35
N ILE A 80 3.49 8.09 -10.91
CA ILE A 80 3.98 8.50 -9.58
C ILE A 80 4.14 10.03 -9.52
N LEU A 81 4.63 10.62 -10.61
CA LEU A 81 5.01 12.03 -10.69
C LEU A 81 3.90 12.94 -11.23
N SER A 82 2.82 12.39 -11.80
CA SER A 82 1.66 13.17 -12.24
C SER A 82 0.96 13.81 -11.04
N ASP A 83 0.29 14.94 -11.21
CA ASP A 83 -0.49 15.54 -10.12
C ASP A 83 -1.81 14.78 -9.91
N SER A 84 -2.43 14.33 -10.99
CA SER A 84 -3.68 13.57 -11.01
C SER A 84 -3.70 12.54 -12.15
N ILE A 85 -4.60 11.56 -12.04
CA ILE A 85 -4.85 10.55 -13.07
C ILE A 85 -6.25 10.76 -13.63
N ASN A 86 -6.41 10.66 -14.96
CA ASN A 86 -7.71 10.86 -15.58
C ASN A 86 -8.52 9.56 -15.54
N TYR A 87 -9.56 9.56 -14.71
CA TYR A 87 -10.54 8.48 -14.66
C TYR A 87 -11.87 8.92 -15.25
N ILE A 88 -12.41 8.08 -16.12
CA ILE A 88 -13.78 8.22 -16.60
C ILE A 88 -14.69 7.18 -15.97
N GLN A 89 -15.99 7.46 -16.00
CA GLN A 89 -17.00 6.48 -15.63
C GLN A 89 -16.85 5.24 -16.51
N THR A 90 -16.88 4.06 -15.90
CA THR A 90 -16.82 2.79 -16.64
C THR A 90 -18.03 2.69 -17.57
N PRO A 91 -17.83 2.50 -18.90
CA PRO A 91 -18.94 2.32 -19.83
C PRO A 91 -19.75 1.06 -19.48
N PRO A 92 -21.10 1.05 -19.66
CA PRO A 92 -21.95 -0.08 -19.27
C PRO A 92 -21.56 -1.43 -19.90
N ASP A 93 -21.07 -1.39 -21.14
CA ASP A 93 -20.69 -2.60 -21.89
C ASP A 93 -19.22 -2.99 -21.71
N PHE A 94 -18.45 -2.19 -20.97
CA PHE A 94 -17.04 -2.47 -20.73
C PHE A 94 -16.91 -3.59 -19.70
N ARG A 95 -16.16 -4.64 -20.08
CA ARG A 95 -15.83 -5.76 -19.19
C ARG A 95 -14.32 -5.72 -18.92
N PRO A 96 -13.89 -5.15 -17.78
CA PRO A 96 -12.47 -5.03 -17.48
C PRO A 96 -11.83 -6.41 -17.36
N CYS A 97 -10.73 -6.62 -18.07
CA CYS A 97 -9.90 -7.80 -17.94
C CYS A 97 -8.90 -7.63 -16.76
N PHE A 98 -8.03 -8.61 -16.57
CA PHE A 98 -6.99 -8.56 -15.54
C PHE A 98 -6.17 -7.25 -15.60
N TYR A 99 -5.73 -6.86 -16.79
CA TYR A 99 -4.85 -5.71 -16.98
C TYR A 99 -5.54 -4.39 -16.64
N ASP A 100 -6.83 -4.26 -16.97
CA ASP A 100 -7.63 -3.08 -16.62
C ASP A 100 -7.78 -2.95 -15.10
N TRP A 101 -8.11 -4.05 -14.42
CA TRP A 101 -8.21 -4.08 -12.96
C TRP A 101 -6.86 -3.84 -12.27
N ALA A 102 -5.78 -4.41 -12.80
CA ALA A 102 -4.43 -4.22 -12.29
C ALA A 102 -4.00 -2.75 -12.42
N LEU A 103 -4.25 -2.12 -13.56
CA LEU A 103 -3.99 -0.71 -13.80
C LEU A 103 -4.77 0.16 -12.81
N LEU A 104 -6.08 -0.07 -12.65
CA LEU A 104 -6.91 0.66 -11.69
C LEU A 104 -6.45 0.46 -10.25
N ASN A 105 -6.08 -0.76 -9.86
CA ASN A 105 -5.56 -1.00 -8.52
C ASN A 105 -4.26 -0.23 -8.28
N GLN A 106 -3.38 -0.19 -9.28
CA GLN A 106 -2.11 0.52 -9.23
C GLN A 106 -2.33 2.03 -9.11
N THR A 107 -3.04 2.64 -10.04
CA THR A 107 -3.24 4.10 -10.11
C THR A 107 -3.95 4.62 -8.88
N THR A 108 -5.06 3.98 -8.48
CA THR A 108 -5.82 4.38 -7.28
C THR A 108 -5.04 4.18 -5.98
N SER A 109 -4.18 3.16 -5.89
CA SER A 109 -3.29 2.97 -4.75
C SER A 109 -2.22 4.05 -4.67
N ILE A 110 -1.60 4.41 -5.80
CA ILE A 110 -0.59 5.47 -5.87
C ILE A 110 -1.20 6.80 -5.42
N GLU A 111 -2.38 7.15 -5.92
CA GLU A 111 -3.07 8.38 -5.50
C GLU A 111 -3.46 8.37 -4.02
N TYR A 112 -3.94 7.25 -3.49
CA TYR A 112 -4.21 7.09 -2.07
C TYR A 112 -2.95 7.36 -1.23
N MET A 113 -1.81 6.75 -1.59
CA MET A 113 -0.54 6.94 -0.88
C MET A 113 -0.03 8.38 -0.97
N LYS A 114 -0.20 9.05 -2.12
CA LYS A 114 0.22 10.45 -2.31
C LYS A 114 -0.58 11.44 -1.45
N LYS A 115 -1.77 11.07 -0.97
CA LYS A 115 -2.59 11.91 -0.08
C LYS A 115 -2.07 11.95 1.36
N PHE A 116 -1.10 11.11 1.74
CA PHE A 116 -0.50 11.19 3.06
C PHE A 116 0.38 12.43 3.23
N GLU A 117 0.18 13.16 4.33
CA GLU A 117 0.88 14.44 4.59
C GLU A 117 2.40 14.32 4.51
N PHE A 118 2.98 13.21 4.98
CA PHE A 118 4.43 13.02 4.90
C PHE A 118 4.93 12.75 3.48
N VAL A 119 4.09 12.20 2.61
CA VAL A 119 4.46 11.86 1.23
C VAL A 119 4.60 13.15 0.40
N GLN A 120 3.80 14.16 0.70
CA GLN A 120 3.88 15.50 0.07
C GLN A 120 5.22 16.21 0.34
N GLN A 121 5.99 15.75 1.33
CA GLN A 121 7.26 16.35 1.74
C GLN A 121 8.50 15.62 1.18
N LEU A 122 8.28 14.55 0.41
CA LEU A 122 9.34 13.79 -0.24
C LEU A 122 9.86 14.50 -1.50
N SER A 123 11.16 14.38 -1.78
CA SER A 123 11.69 14.75 -3.11
C SER A 123 11.09 13.85 -4.20
N ARG A 124 11.21 14.25 -5.48
CA ARG A 124 10.75 13.43 -6.61
C ARG A 124 11.39 12.04 -6.63
N GLU A 125 12.68 11.95 -6.29
CA GLU A 125 13.42 10.69 -6.18
C GLU A 125 12.95 9.86 -4.99
N GLU A 126 12.76 10.49 -3.84
CA GLU A 126 12.25 9.83 -2.63
C GLU A 126 10.84 9.31 -2.82
N LEU A 127 9.97 10.06 -3.50
CA LEU A 127 8.61 9.68 -3.86
C LEU A 127 8.60 8.43 -4.75
N LYS A 128 9.41 8.41 -5.82
CA LYS A 128 9.55 7.23 -6.69
C LYS A 128 9.98 6.00 -5.92
N ILE A 129 11.00 6.13 -5.07
CA ILE A 129 11.50 5.02 -4.25
C ILE A 129 10.45 4.56 -3.26
N PHE A 130 9.76 5.49 -2.59
CA PHE A 130 8.72 5.19 -1.62
C PHE A 130 7.58 4.42 -2.27
N ILE A 131 6.99 4.96 -3.34
CA ILE A 131 5.85 4.36 -4.01
C ILE A 131 6.22 2.99 -4.58
N LYS A 132 7.31 2.88 -5.36
CA LYS A 132 7.74 1.59 -5.96
C LYS A 132 7.95 0.46 -4.95
N ASN A 133 8.37 0.80 -3.73
CA ASN A 133 8.60 -0.19 -2.67
C ASN A 133 7.35 -0.55 -1.86
N THR A 134 6.26 0.22 -1.97
CA THR A 134 5.10 0.09 -1.07
C THR A 134 3.80 -0.24 -1.80
N TYR A 135 3.65 0.18 -3.06
CA TYR A 135 2.36 0.13 -3.74
C TYR A 135 1.82 -1.29 -3.94
N VAL A 136 2.69 -2.26 -4.25
CA VAL A 136 2.29 -3.66 -4.42
C VAL A 136 1.75 -4.25 -3.11
N SER A 137 2.41 -3.98 -1.98
CA SER A 137 1.96 -4.46 -0.67
C SER A 137 0.61 -3.86 -0.28
N HIS A 138 0.40 -2.58 -0.60
CA HIS A 138 -0.88 -1.91 -0.42
C HIS A 138 -1.99 -2.55 -1.27
N ILE A 139 -1.73 -2.79 -2.56
CA ILE A 139 -2.66 -3.46 -3.47
C ILE A 139 -3.06 -4.84 -2.94
N MET A 140 -2.09 -5.63 -2.48
CA MET A 140 -2.35 -6.94 -1.89
C MET A 140 -3.24 -6.84 -0.65
N PHE A 141 -2.97 -5.84 0.22
CA PHE A 141 -3.79 -5.59 1.40
C PHE A 141 -5.23 -5.22 1.03
N CYS A 142 -5.44 -4.28 0.10
CA CYS A 142 -6.78 -3.89 -0.36
C CYS A 142 -7.55 -5.07 -0.97
N ASN A 143 -6.90 -5.88 -1.82
CA ASN A 143 -7.52 -7.07 -2.40
C ASN A 143 -7.91 -8.09 -1.32
N ALA A 144 -7.03 -8.35 -0.35
CA ALA A 144 -7.32 -9.25 0.76
C ALA A 144 -8.50 -8.73 1.60
N MET A 145 -8.53 -7.43 1.92
CA MET A 145 -9.59 -6.82 2.72
C MET A 145 -10.95 -6.87 2.00
N ARG A 146 -10.99 -6.58 0.71
CA ARG A 146 -12.20 -6.72 -0.11
C ARG A 146 -12.71 -8.16 -0.12
N SER A 147 -11.81 -9.13 -0.28
CA SER A 147 -12.16 -10.55 -0.31
C SER A 147 -12.72 -11.02 1.02
N TYR A 148 -12.09 -10.59 2.12
CA TYR A 148 -12.57 -10.83 3.47
C TYR A 148 -13.97 -10.25 3.69
N ASN A 149 -14.18 -8.98 3.34
CA ASN A 149 -15.46 -8.30 3.49
C ASN A 149 -16.58 -8.95 2.65
N ASN A 150 -16.23 -9.47 1.47
CA ASN A 150 -17.15 -10.17 0.57
C ASN A 150 -17.28 -11.66 0.86
N ARG A 151 -16.64 -12.18 1.92
CA ARG A 151 -16.63 -13.61 2.29
C ARG A 151 -16.18 -14.52 1.14
N GLN A 152 -15.16 -14.09 0.41
CA GLN A 152 -14.57 -14.83 -0.70
C GLN A 152 -13.42 -15.70 -0.18
N GLU A 153 -13.38 -16.96 -0.64
CA GLU A 153 -12.33 -17.93 -0.29
C GLU A 153 -10.98 -17.59 -0.93
N ALA A 154 -10.98 -16.77 -1.99
CA ALA A 154 -9.80 -16.35 -2.71
C ALA A 154 -9.89 -14.89 -3.12
N ALA A 155 -8.72 -14.26 -3.29
CA ALA A 155 -8.65 -12.92 -3.83
C ALA A 155 -9.01 -12.90 -5.31
N VAL A 156 -10.09 -12.20 -5.64
CA VAL A 156 -10.54 -11.98 -7.02
C VAL A 156 -10.82 -10.50 -7.25
N PHE A 157 -10.65 -10.07 -8.50
CA PHE A 157 -11.21 -8.82 -8.98
C PHE A 157 -12.72 -8.92 -9.18
N PRO A 158 -13.43 -7.78 -9.24
CA PRO A 158 -14.85 -7.77 -9.55
C PRO A 158 -15.16 -8.51 -10.87
N GLY A 159 -16.32 -9.17 -10.90
CA GLY A 159 -16.69 -10.05 -12.02
C GLY A 159 -15.99 -11.42 -12.01
N GLY A 160 -15.25 -11.76 -10.96
CA GLY A 160 -14.59 -13.07 -10.81
C GLY A 160 -13.28 -13.20 -11.57
N VAL A 161 -12.69 -12.08 -12.00
CA VAL A 161 -11.39 -12.06 -12.68
C VAL A 161 -10.27 -12.39 -11.67
N ASP A 162 -9.35 -13.26 -12.04
CA ASP A 162 -8.22 -13.66 -11.19
C ASP A 162 -7.32 -12.45 -10.88
N VAL A 163 -6.72 -12.39 -9.69
CA VAL A 163 -5.73 -11.36 -9.32
C VAL A 163 -4.32 -11.70 -9.81
N PHE A 164 -4.13 -12.86 -10.42
CA PHE A 164 -2.91 -13.24 -11.11
C PHE A 164 -3.10 -13.23 -12.63
N PRO A 165 -2.13 -12.68 -13.37
CA PRO A 165 -2.11 -12.78 -14.83
C PRO A 165 -1.98 -14.25 -15.26
N GLU A 166 -2.55 -14.60 -16.41
CA GLU A 166 -2.53 -15.97 -16.96
C GLU A 166 -1.11 -16.48 -17.19
N GLU A 167 -0.20 -15.58 -17.53
CA GLU A 167 1.23 -15.83 -17.73
C GLU A 167 1.89 -16.43 -16.48
N ILE A 168 1.40 -16.07 -15.29
CA ILE A 168 1.95 -16.52 -14.03
C ILE A 168 1.45 -17.93 -13.65
N LYS A 169 0.29 -18.36 -14.15
CA LYS A 169 -0.26 -19.69 -13.86
C LYS A 169 0.58 -20.83 -14.42
N GLN A 170 1.46 -20.52 -15.38
CA GLN A 170 2.42 -21.46 -15.96
C GLN A 170 3.58 -21.78 -15.00
N PHE A 171 3.78 -20.97 -13.94
CA PHE A 171 4.84 -21.18 -12.97
C PHE A 171 4.36 -22.01 -11.77
N PRO A 172 5.15 -22.99 -11.31
CA PRO A 172 4.78 -23.81 -10.16
C PRO A 172 4.57 -22.98 -8.88
N CYS A 173 3.59 -23.37 -8.07
CA CYS A 173 3.15 -22.69 -6.83
C CYS A 173 4.29 -22.37 -5.84
N THR A 174 5.38 -23.13 -5.84
CA THR A 174 6.58 -22.87 -5.02
C THR A 174 7.32 -21.59 -5.42
N THR A 175 7.32 -21.23 -6.71
CA THR A 175 7.90 -19.99 -7.23
C THR A 175 7.04 -18.79 -6.88
N LEU A 176 5.71 -18.95 -6.95
CA LEU A 176 4.73 -17.95 -6.53
C LEU A 176 4.82 -17.62 -5.04
N LYS A 177 4.94 -18.64 -4.18
CA LYS A 177 5.19 -18.45 -2.75
C LYS A 177 6.45 -17.64 -2.49
N LYS A 178 7.55 -17.89 -3.23
CA LYS A 178 8.79 -17.10 -3.09
C LYS A 178 8.62 -15.64 -3.53
N LEU A 179 7.91 -15.37 -4.62
CA LEU A 179 7.61 -14.02 -5.12
C LEU A 179 6.73 -13.21 -4.16
N VAL A 180 5.70 -13.86 -3.59
CA VAL A 180 4.85 -13.27 -2.55
C VAL A 180 5.67 -13.03 -1.30
N ILE A 181 6.47 -13.98 -0.82
CA ILE A 181 7.33 -13.80 0.36
C ILE A 181 8.35 -12.66 0.14
N SER A 182 8.99 -12.59 -1.03
CA SER A 182 10.03 -11.57 -1.28
C SER A 182 9.46 -10.14 -1.36
N SER A 183 8.20 -9.98 -1.77
CA SER A 183 7.51 -8.67 -1.79
C SER A 183 6.70 -8.38 -0.51
N VAL A 184 6.40 -9.39 0.31
CA VAL A 184 5.70 -9.30 1.60
C VAL A 184 6.65 -9.27 2.81
N THR A 185 7.98 -9.27 2.61
CA THR A 185 8.95 -9.03 3.69
C THR A 185 8.98 -7.55 4.12
N ILE A 186 7.81 -6.97 4.39
CA ILE A 186 7.58 -5.84 5.30
C ILE A 186 6.45 -6.27 6.25
N LYS A 187 6.86 -6.88 7.37
CA LYS A 187 6.13 -7.01 8.65
C LYS A 187 4.62 -7.37 8.59
N SER A 188 4.38 -8.68 8.57
CA SER A 188 3.51 -9.39 9.52
C SER A 188 1.97 -9.34 9.46
N TYR A 189 1.30 -8.92 8.38
CA TYR A 189 -0.19 -9.00 8.37
C TYR A 189 -0.83 -9.79 7.22
N THR A 190 -0.20 -9.93 6.06
CA THR A 190 -0.82 -10.66 4.92
C THR A 190 -0.60 -12.18 4.96
N TYR A 191 0.48 -12.66 5.59
CA TYR A 191 0.74 -14.10 5.71
C TYR A 191 -0.25 -14.82 6.64
N PHE A 192 -0.86 -14.08 7.58
CA PHE A 192 -1.86 -14.64 8.49
C PHE A 192 -3.19 -14.92 7.77
N PHE A 193 -3.58 -14.05 6.82
CA PHE A 193 -4.86 -14.19 6.11
C PHE A 193 -4.89 -15.37 5.14
N PHE A 194 -3.82 -15.64 4.39
CA PHE A 194 -3.80 -16.77 3.45
C PHE A 194 -3.63 -18.14 4.14
N LYS A 195 -3.14 -18.18 5.38
CA LYS A 195 -2.97 -19.46 6.11
C LYS A 195 -4.24 -19.89 6.86
N TYR A 196 -5.06 -18.95 7.34
CA TYR A 196 -6.27 -19.26 8.10
C TYR A 196 -7.57 -19.34 7.28
N ALA A 197 -7.58 -18.88 6.02
CA ALA A 197 -8.73 -19.06 5.13
C ALA A 197 -8.77 -20.44 4.43
N ALA A 198 -7.75 -21.28 4.62
CA ALA A 198 -7.59 -22.57 3.94
C ALA A 198 -7.68 -23.79 4.88
N GLU A 199 -8.00 -23.61 6.16
CA GLU A 199 -8.38 -24.73 7.03
C GLU A 199 -9.90 -24.92 6.93
N PRO A 200 -10.39 -26.11 6.52
CA PRO A 200 -11.82 -26.39 6.55
C PRO A 200 -12.30 -26.30 8.01
N ALA A 201 -13.46 -25.67 8.21
CA ALA A 201 -14.14 -25.66 9.50
C ALA A 201 -14.46 -27.12 9.87
N ASP A 202 -13.67 -27.69 10.78
CA ASP A 202 -14.04 -28.92 11.45
C ASP A 202 -15.37 -28.67 12.19
N GLN A 203 -16.34 -29.53 11.90
CA GLN A 203 -17.65 -29.57 12.52
C GLN A 203 -17.52 -29.97 13.99
N GLU A 204 -17.41 -29.01 14.90
CA GLU A 204 -17.85 -29.21 16.28
C GLU A 204 -19.34 -28.93 16.39
N SER A 205 -20.09 -30.02 16.25
CA SER A 205 -21.48 -30.12 16.66
C SER A 205 -21.54 -30.10 18.19
N PHE A 206 -22.02 -29.00 18.76
CA PHE A 206 -22.47 -28.99 20.16
C PHE A 206 -23.91 -29.55 20.21
N ASN A 207 -24.02 -30.82 20.59
CA ASN A 207 -25.08 -31.30 21.47
C ASN A 207 -24.50 -31.36 22.88
#